data_AF-A0A3B0PJ50-F1
#
_entry.id   AF-A0A3B0PJ50-F1
#
_cell.length_a   1.000
_cell.length_b   1.000
_cell.length_c   1.000
_cell.angle_alpha   90.00
_cell.angle_beta   90.00
_cell.angle_gamma   90.00
#
_symmetry.space_group_name_H-M   'P 1'
#
loop_
_entity.id
_entity.type
_entity.pdbx_description
1 polymer ?
#
loop_
_entity_poly.entity_id
_entity_poly.type
_entity_poly.pdbx_seq_one_letter_code
_entity_poly.pdbx_strand_id
1 'polypeptide(L)'
;MSDPVILKSNQIATYNFAVVIDDHDMKISHILRGEEHISNTPYQLAIKEALGFKDEFVYGHLSIIVDETGKKLSKRNLAVEQFVEGFRKKGYLAEALVNFIALLGW
;
A
#
# COMPACT_ATOMS: atom_id res chain seq x y z
N MET A 1 20.99 7.83 -2.91
CA MET A 1 19.70 8.03 -3.60
C MET A 1 20.03 8.28 -5.06
N SER A 2 19.41 7.59 -6.00
CA SER A 2 19.63 7.77 -7.44
C SER A 2 18.44 8.46 -8.08
N ASP A 3 18.62 9.04 -9.27
CA ASP A 3 17.54 9.69 -10.01
C ASP A 3 16.52 8.65 -10.50
N PRO A 4 15.26 8.70 -10.03
CA PRO A 4 14.26 7.73 -10.44
C PRO A 4 13.69 8.09 -11.81
N VAL A 5 13.37 7.07 -12.61
CA VAL A 5 12.55 7.26 -13.80
C VAL A 5 11.13 7.65 -13.37
N ILE A 6 10.64 8.81 -13.82
CA ILE A 6 9.27 9.29 -13.55
C ILE A 6 8.30 9.02 -14.70
N LEU A 7 8.80 8.93 -15.93
CA LEU A 7 8.03 8.65 -17.15
C LEU A 7 8.78 7.63 -18.00
N LYS A 8 8.11 6.55 -18.39
CA LYS A 8 8.68 5.53 -19.28
C LYS A 8 8.67 6.01 -20.73
N SER A 9 9.45 5.38 -21.59
CA SER A 9 9.51 5.70 -23.03
C SER A 9 8.15 5.57 -23.74
N ASN A 10 7.27 4.69 -23.24
CA ASN A 10 5.89 4.54 -23.71
C ASN A 10 4.91 5.57 -23.12
N GLN A 11 5.40 6.66 -22.55
CA GLN A 11 4.60 7.76 -21.97
C GLN A 11 3.73 7.37 -20.76
N ILE A 12 4.01 6.22 -20.13
CA ILE A 12 3.33 5.82 -18.89
C ILE A 12 4.14 6.29 -17.69
N ALA A 13 3.50 7.06 -16.80
CA ALA A 13 4.08 7.49 -15.54
C ALA A 13 4.48 6.29 -14.67
N THR A 14 5.58 6.41 -13.92
CA THR A 14 5.94 5.40 -12.92
C THR A 14 5.12 5.59 -11.65
N TYR A 15 5.04 4.53 -10.86
CA TYR A 15 4.22 4.49 -9.64
C TYR A 15 4.47 5.69 -8.71
N ASN A 16 5.73 6.01 -8.40
CA ASN A 16 6.05 7.10 -7.46
C ASN A 16 5.68 8.49 -7.99
N PHE A 17 5.71 8.68 -9.32
CA PHE A 17 5.30 9.95 -9.91
C PHE A 17 3.78 10.08 -9.97
N ALA A 18 3.10 9.04 -10.47
CA ALA A 18 1.64 9.02 -10.59
C ALA A 18 0.96 9.20 -9.23
N VAL A 19 1.38 8.43 -8.21
CA VAL A 19 0.76 8.48 -6.88
C VAL A 19 0.85 9.86 -6.23
N VAL A 20 1.96 10.58 -6.39
CA VAL A 20 2.09 11.92 -5.78
C VAL A 20 1.15 12.94 -6.42
N ILE A 21 0.97 12.86 -7.75
CA ILE A 21 0.04 13.73 -8.47
C ILE A 21 -1.39 13.38 -8.08
N ASP A 22 -1.75 12.10 -8.07
CA ASP A 22 -3.08 11.66 -7.68
C ASP A 22 -3.39 12.04 -6.23
N ASP A 23 -2.45 11.85 -5.30
CA ASP A 23 -2.62 12.22 -3.88
C ASP A 23 -2.84 13.74 -3.72
N HIS A 24 -2.15 14.57 -4.51
CA HIS A 24 -2.36 16.02 -4.54
C HIS A 24 -3.72 16.40 -5.13
N ASP A 25 -4.03 15.93 -6.33
CA ASP A 25 -5.26 16.26 -7.06
C ASP A 25 -6.51 15.79 -6.30
N MET A 26 -6.42 14.65 -5.62
CA MET A 26 -7.48 14.08 -4.78
C MET A 26 -7.48 14.65 -3.35
N LYS A 27 -6.55 15.54 -3.00
CA LYS A 27 -6.45 16.20 -1.69
C LYS A 27 -6.36 15.21 -0.53
N ILE A 28 -5.53 14.17 -0.71
CA ILE A 28 -5.30 13.15 0.31
C ILE A 28 -4.53 13.76 1.47
N SER A 29 -5.09 13.65 2.68
CA SER A 29 -4.44 14.13 3.91
C SER A 29 -3.68 13.03 4.64
N HIS A 30 -4.19 11.80 4.61
CA HIS A 30 -3.62 10.65 5.33
C HIS A 30 -3.42 9.48 4.37
N ILE A 31 -2.18 9.00 4.28
CA ILE A 31 -1.78 7.89 3.41
C ILE A 31 -1.46 6.69 4.30
N LEU A 32 -2.45 5.80 4.47
CA LEU A 32 -2.32 4.56 5.22
C LEU A 32 -2.07 3.40 4.25
N ARG A 33 -0.91 2.75 4.36
CA ARG A 33 -0.49 1.67 3.45
C ARG A 33 0.45 0.69 4.14
N GLY A 34 0.69 -0.46 3.55
CA GLY A 34 1.63 -1.44 4.10
C GLY A 34 3.08 -0.92 4.16
N GLU A 35 3.83 -1.38 5.16
CA GLU A 35 5.23 -1.00 5.40
C GLU A 35 6.18 -1.35 4.24
N GLU A 36 5.80 -2.26 3.33
CA GLU A 36 6.59 -2.51 2.12
C GLU A 36 6.76 -1.27 1.24
N HIS A 37 5.89 -0.27 1.39
CA HIS A 37 5.98 1.00 0.67
C HIS A 37 6.81 2.04 1.40
N ILE A 38 7.43 1.74 2.55
CA ILE A 38 8.23 2.70 3.31
C ILE A 38 9.37 3.28 2.47
N SER A 39 10.04 2.44 1.68
CA SER A 39 11.15 2.81 0.81
C SER A 39 10.76 3.72 -0.36
N ASN A 40 9.47 3.77 -0.71
CA ASN A 40 8.95 4.67 -1.74
C ASN A 40 8.72 6.10 -1.21
N THR A 41 8.48 6.23 0.09
CA THR A 41 8.11 7.51 0.73
C THR A 41 9.13 8.62 0.48
N PRO A 42 10.47 8.39 0.59
CA PRO A 42 11.44 9.44 0.30
C PRO A 42 11.38 9.96 -1.15
N TYR A 43 11.14 9.08 -2.13
CA TYR A 43 11.01 9.50 -3.53
C TYR A 43 9.72 10.30 -3.76
N GLN A 44 8.63 9.89 -3.13
CA GLN A 44 7.35 10.59 -3.23
C GLN A 44 7.41 11.99 -2.62
N LEU A 45 8.06 12.13 -1.45
CA LEU A 45 8.32 13.42 -0.82
C LEU A 45 9.19 14.33 -1.70
N ALA A 46 10.25 13.79 -2.31
CA ALA A 46 11.11 14.56 -3.22
C ALA A 46 10.35 15.03 -4.47
N ILE A 47 9.49 14.19 -5.05
CA ILE A 47 8.65 14.57 -6.21
C ILE A 47 7.66 15.67 -5.81
N LYS A 48 6.99 15.51 -4.67
CA LYS A 48 6.06 16.51 -4.13
C LYS A 48 6.74 17.86 -3.93
N GLU A 49 7.93 17.86 -3.33
CA GLU A 49 8.74 19.06 -3.13
C GLU A 49 9.13 19.71 -4.46
N ALA A 50 9.59 18.91 -5.43
CA ALA A 50 9.96 19.40 -6.76
C ALA A 50 8.78 20.00 -7.54
N LEU A 51 7.56 19.50 -7.34
CA LEU A 51 6.34 20.04 -7.93
C LEU A 51 5.76 21.24 -7.16
N GLY A 52 6.33 21.58 -6.00
CA GLY A 52 5.89 22.71 -5.18
C GLY A 52 4.54 22.49 -4.47
N PHE A 53 4.12 21.24 -4.31
CA PHE A 53 2.88 20.88 -3.62
C PHE A 53 3.00 21.14 -2.12
N LYS A 54 2.01 21.84 -1.56
CA LYS A 54 2.01 22.31 -0.17
C LYS A 54 1.18 21.47 0.79
N ASP A 55 0.59 20.37 0.30
CA ASP A 55 -0.30 19.51 1.09
C ASP A 55 0.45 18.91 2.27
N GLU A 56 -0.21 18.73 3.40
CA GLU A 56 0.36 17.98 4.51
C GLU A 56 -0.03 16.50 4.37
N PHE A 57 0.90 15.69 3.89
CA PHE A 57 0.72 14.24 3.81
C PHE A 57 1.17 13.60 5.13
N VAL A 58 0.22 13.02 5.84
CA VAL A 58 0.49 12.21 7.03
C VAL A 58 0.57 10.74 6.60
N TYR A 59 1.74 10.12 6.75
CA TYR A 59 1.94 8.71 6.38
C TYR A 59 1.74 7.81 7.59
N GLY A 60 1.00 6.72 7.41
CA GLY A 60 0.92 5.60 8.35
C GLY A 60 1.28 4.30 7.63
N HIS A 61 2.35 3.64 8.09
CA HIS A 61 2.82 2.38 7.53
C HIS A 61 2.38 1.21 8.41
N LEU A 62 1.49 0.37 7.88
CA LEU A 62 0.90 -0.77 8.57
C LEU A 62 1.83 -1.99 8.51
N SER A 63 1.92 -2.74 9.60
CA SER A 63 2.74 -3.95 9.70
C SER A 63 2.30 -5.04 8.72
N ILE A 64 3.24 -5.85 8.26
CA ILE A 64 2.95 -7.02 7.42
C ILE A 64 2.15 -8.08 8.20
N ILE A 65 1.11 -8.61 7.57
CA ILE A 65 0.41 -9.81 8.04
C ILE A 65 1.26 -11.05 7.72
N VAL A 66 1.47 -11.89 8.73
CA VAL A 66 2.30 -13.10 8.67
C VAL A 66 1.48 -14.35 8.89
N ASP A 67 2.01 -15.50 8.46
CA ASP A 67 1.50 -16.82 8.84
C ASP A 67 1.96 -17.24 10.24
N GLU A 68 1.53 -18.41 10.69
CA GLU A 68 1.90 -19.00 11.99
C GLU A 68 3.42 -19.21 12.16
N THR A 69 4.18 -19.19 11.07
CA THR A 69 5.65 -19.32 11.08
C THR A 69 6.36 -17.96 11.11
N GLY A 70 5.60 -16.85 11.13
CA GLY A 70 6.12 -15.49 11.06
C GLY A 70 6.54 -15.05 9.66
N LYS A 71 6.24 -15.84 8.62
CA LYS A 71 6.55 -15.48 7.23
C LYS A 71 5.44 -14.64 6.64
N LYS A 72 5.81 -13.61 5.85
CA LYS A 72 4.85 -12.78 5.10
C LYS A 72 3.89 -13.66 4.31
N LEU A 73 2.58 -13.44 4.47
CA LEU A 73 1.59 -14.07 3.62
C LEU A 73 1.87 -13.73 2.16
N SER A 74 1.94 -14.76 1.32
CA SER A 74 2.18 -14.60 -0.10
C SER A 74 1.39 -15.62 -0.90
N LYS A 75 0.93 -15.23 -2.08
CA LYS A 75 0.16 -16.08 -3.01
C LYS A 75 0.84 -17.40 -3.38
N ARG A 76 2.13 -17.57 -3.03
CA ARG A 76 2.90 -18.81 -3.23
C ARG A 76 2.60 -19.86 -2.17
N ASN A 77 2.19 -19.45 -0.96
CA ASN A 77 1.81 -20.36 0.11
C ASN A 77 0.32 -20.75 -0.03
N LEU A 78 0.03 -21.76 -0.83
CA LEU A 78 -1.34 -22.25 -1.07
C LEU A 78 -1.94 -23.00 0.14
N ALA A 79 -1.18 -23.20 1.22
CA ALA A 79 -1.66 -23.88 2.41
C ALA A 79 -2.66 -23.02 3.23
N VAL A 80 -2.64 -21.69 3.03
CA VAL A 80 -3.51 -20.75 3.74
C VAL A 80 -4.40 -20.03 2.74
N GLU A 81 -5.69 -19.89 3.07
CA GLU A 81 -6.61 -19.06 2.29
C GLU A 81 -6.21 -17.60 2.39
N GLN A 82 -5.92 -16.97 1.25
CA GLN A 82 -5.46 -15.58 1.19
C GLN A 82 -6.37 -14.69 0.34
N PHE A 83 -7.33 -15.29 -0.37
CA PHE A 83 -8.27 -14.55 -1.20
C PHE A 83 -9.56 -14.35 -0.42
N VAL A 84 -10.03 -13.11 -0.33
CA VAL A 84 -11.32 -12.76 0.31
C VAL A 84 -12.47 -13.58 -0.31
N GLU A 85 -12.43 -13.82 -1.63
CA GLU A 85 -13.42 -14.67 -2.32
C GLU A 85 -13.42 -16.12 -1.82
N GLY A 86 -12.26 -16.67 -1.46
CA GLY A 86 -12.13 -18.03 -0.93
C GLY A 86 -12.81 -18.18 0.44
N PHE A 87 -12.66 -17.19 1.33
CA PHE A 87 -13.40 -17.13 2.59
C PHE A 87 -14.92 -17.09 2.36
N ARG A 88 -15.37 -16.26 1.39
CA ARG A 88 -16.80 -16.19 1.03
C ARG A 88 -17.33 -17.54 0.53
N LYS A 89 -16.60 -18.23 -0.35
CA LYS A 89 -16.97 -19.56 -0.86
C LYS A 89 -17.04 -20.63 0.24
N LYS A 90 -16.23 -20.50 1.29
CA LYS A 90 -16.23 -21.37 2.47
C LYS A 90 -17.34 -21.05 3.48
N GLY A 91 -18.14 -20.02 3.24
CA GLY A 91 -19.28 -19.65 4.10
C GLY A 91 -18.92 -18.75 5.28
N TYR A 92 -17.76 -18.08 5.27
CA TYR A 92 -17.42 -17.09 6.29
C TYR A 92 -18.32 -15.86 6.16
N LEU A 93 -18.80 -15.36 7.30
CA LEU A 93 -19.53 -14.10 7.39
C LEU A 93 -18.57 -12.92 7.13
N ALA A 94 -19.06 -11.89 6.44
CA ALA A 94 -18.25 -10.72 6.12
C ALA A 94 -17.81 -9.98 7.39
N GLU A 95 -18.71 -9.88 8.37
CA GLU A 95 -18.49 -9.26 9.67
C GLU A 95 -17.43 -10.03 10.48
N ALA A 96 -17.44 -11.35 10.40
CA ALA A 96 -16.42 -12.18 11.05
C ALA A 96 -15.03 -11.93 10.45
N LEU A 97 -14.95 -11.81 9.12
CA LEU A 97 -13.70 -11.52 8.43
C LEU A 97 -13.20 -10.10 8.71
N VAL A 98 -14.09 -9.10 8.70
CA VAL A 98 -13.75 -7.71 9.04
C VAL A 98 -13.26 -7.61 10.49
N ASN A 99 -13.96 -8.24 11.44
CA ASN A 99 -13.54 -8.28 12.84
C ASN A 99 -12.16 -8.93 12.99
N PHE A 100 -11.92 -10.06 12.32
CA PHE A 100 -10.64 -10.73 12.36
C PHE A 100 -9.51 -9.87 11.78
N ILE A 101 -9.71 -9.25 10.61
CA ILE A 101 -8.70 -8.38 9.97
C ILE A 101 -8.43 -7.13 10.83
N ALA A 102 -9.44 -6.56 11.49
CA ALA A 102 -9.25 -5.41 12.37
C ALA A 102 -8.30 -5.71 13.54
N LEU A 103 -8.24 -6.96 14.00
CA LEU A 103 -7.31 -7.41 15.05
C LEU A 103 -5.89 -7.70 14.52
N LEU A 104 -5.69 -7.72 13.20
CA LEU A 104 -4.38 -7.96 12.56
C LEU A 104 -3.63 -6.63 12.33
N GLY A 105 -3.42 -5.86 13.39
CA GLY A 105 -2.69 -4.59 13.32
C GLY A 105 -3.21 -3.49 14.25
N TRP A 106 -4.05 -3.83 15.22
CA TRP A 106 -4.55 -2.95 16.27
C TRP A 106 -4.51 -3.65 17.62
#